data_AF-A0A956FD01-F1
#
_entry.id   AF-A0A956FD01-F1
#
_cell.length_a   1.000
_cell.length_b   1.000
_cell.length_c   1.000
_cell.angle_alpha   90.00
_cell.angle_beta   90.00
_cell.angle_gamma   90.00
#
_symmetry.space_group_name_H-M   'P 1'
#
loop_
_entity.id
_entity.type
_entity.pdbx_description
1 polymer ?
#
loop_
_entity_poly.entity_id
_entity_poly.type
_entity_poly.pdbx_seq_one_letter_code
_entity_poly.pdbx_strand_id
1 'polypeptide(L)'
;MSVPRTIVDFEPPHLVSLVLNGQVEEAQLAEAFDRIEIYVGALPYYQLEIQLDGVHGATPEARRLAAERMKALPERSMAVVGGSFAQRALANLFLKAARLLEGQRSNDYRLCKTPEESREWLAECARARATGEGG
;
A
#
# COMPACT_ATOMS: atom_id res chain seq x y z
N MET A 1 -25.58 7.49 0.01
CA MET A 1 -24.33 7.10 -0.68
C MET A 1 -23.19 7.74 0.09
N SER A 2 -22.19 6.97 0.53
CA SER A 2 -21.02 7.52 1.23
C SER A 2 -20.10 8.19 0.21
N VAL A 3 -19.58 9.37 0.53
CA VAL A 3 -18.60 10.08 -0.31
C VAL A 3 -17.30 9.27 -0.30
N PRO A 4 -16.69 9.00 -1.47
CA PRO A 4 -15.43 8.27 -1.51
C PRO A 4 -14.35 9.09 -0.81
N ARG A 5 -13.57 8.44 0.05
CA ARG A 5 -12.63 9.10 0.97
C ARG A 5 -11.32 8.33 0.98
N THR A 6 -10.23 9.08 0.94
CA THR A 6 -8.88 8.57 1.20
C THR A 6 -8.34 9.18 2.49
N ILE A 7 -7.88 8.35 3.41
CA ILE A 7 -7.21 8.78 4.64
C ILE A 7 -5.79 8.25 4.61
N VAL A 8 -4.82 9.14 4.74
CA VAL A 8 -3.41 8.79 4.96
C VAL A 8 -3.07 9.18 6.40
N ASP A 9 -2.51 8.25 7.14
CA ASP A 9 -1.94 8.50 8.46
C ASP A 9 -0.50 7.98 8.51
N PHE A 10 0.35 8.65 9.29
CA PHE A 10 1.76 8.28 9.45
C PHE A 10 2.07 8.03 10.93
N GLU A 11 2.49 6.80 11.23
CA GLU A 11 2.93 6.37 12.54
C GLU A 11 4.46 6.19 12.52
N PRO A 12 5.21 6.99 13.30
CA PRO A 12 6.65 6.83 13.40
C PRO A 12 7.05 5.41 13.85
N PRO A 13 8.16 4.84 13.36
CA PRO A 13 9.15 5.54 12.53
C PRO A 13 8.96 5.39 11.01
N HIS A 14 8.10 4.49 10.53
CA HIS A 14 8.07 4.14 9.10
C HIS A 14 6.70 3.74 8.54
N LEU A 15 5.62 3.84 9.30
CA LEU A 15 4.34 3.21 8.93
C LEU A 15 3.36 4.22 8.34
N VAL A 16 2.89 3.93 7.15
CA VAL A 16 1.83 4.66 6.46
C VAL A 16 0.59 3.79 6.45
N SER A 17 -0.52 4.26 7.01
CA SER A 17 -1.83 3.62 6.88
C SER A 17 -2.68 4.38 5.88
N LEU A 18 -3.20 3.65 4.89
CA LEU A 18 -4.05 4.16 3.80
C LEU A 18 -5.43 3.50 3.88
N VAL A 19 -6.46 4.29 4.13
CA VAL A 19 -7.85 3.83 4.07
C VAL A 19 -8.47 4.35 2.79
N LEU A 20 -8.93 3.43 1.94
CA LEU A 20 -9.61 3.73 0.68
C LEU A 20 -11.09 3.36 0.79
N ASN A 21 -11.99 4.22 0.32
CA ASN A 21 -13.42 3.95 0.35
C ASN A 21 -14.09 4.39 -0.96
N GLY A 22 -14.97 3.54 -1.48
CA GLY A 22 -15.75 3.76 -2.70
C GLY A 22 -14.98 3.40 -3.97
N GLN A 23 -15.31 4.08 -5.06
CA GLN A 23 -14.53 4.00 -6.29
C GLN A 23 -13.27 4.86 -6.11
N VAL A 24 -12.10 4.25 -6.25
CA VAL A 24 -10.82 4.95 -6.13
C VAL A 24 -10.53 5.68 -7.43
N GLU A 25 -10.49 7.00 -7.37
CA GLU A 25 -10.24 7.89 -8.50
C GLU A 25 -8.80 8.43 -8.49
N GLU A 26 -8.36 8.91 -9.66
CA GLU A 26 -7.01 9.43 -9.86
C GLU A 26 -6.68 10.58 -8.90
N ALA A 27 -7.58 11.56 -8.78
CA ALA A 27 -7.38 12.74 -7.94
C ALA A 27 -7.17 12.37 -6.46
N GLN A 28 -7.91 11.37 -5.97
CA GLN A 28 -7.81 10.91 -4.58
C GLN A 28 -6.51 10.18 -4.31
N LEU A 29 -6.02 9.41 -5.28
CA LEU A 29 -4.71 8.77 -5.17
C LEU A 29 -3.58 9.78 -5.31
N ALA A 30 -3.71 10.77 -6.20
CA ALA A 30 -2.72 11.84 -6.34
C ALA A 30 -2.51 12.55 -5.00
N GLU A 31 -3.59 12.98 -4.35
CA GLU A 31 -3.52 13.60 -3.02
C GLU A 31 -2.88 12.66 -1.98
N ALA A 32 -3.24 11.37 -2.00
CA ALA A 32 -2.66 10.40 -1.09
C ALA A 32 -1.15 10.22 -1.32
N PHE A 33 -0.70 10.10 -2.57
CA PHE A 33 0.70 9.95 -2.92
C PHE A 33 1.52 11.20 -2.58
N ASP A 34 0.99 12.40 -2.84
CA ASP A 34 1.65 13.64 -2.46
C ASP A 34 1.92 13.67 -0.95
N ARG A 35 0.96 13.23 -0.14
CA ARG A 35 1.12 13.12 1.32
C ARG A 35 2.12 12.05 1.72
N ILE A 36 2.07 10.87 1.10
CA ILE A 36 2.99 9.76 1.38
C ILE A 36 4.43 10.18 1.09
N GLU A 37 4.66 10.81 -0.07
CA GLU A 37 5.99 11.28 -0.50
C GLU A 37 6.63 12.24 0.50
N ILE A 38 5.84 13.16 1.07
CA ILE A 38 6.31 14.08 2.12
C ILE A 38 6.86 13.32 3.32
N TYR A 39 6.20 12.23 3.75
CA TYR A 39 6.61 11.48 4.93
C TYR A 39 7.75 10.51 4.68
N VAL A 40 7.76 9.85 3.52
CA VAL A 40 8.64 8.69 3.30
C VAL A 40 9.82 9.00 2.37
N GLY A 41 9.83 10.12 1.65
CA GLY A 41 10.81 10.38 0.59
C GLY A 41 12.28 10.37 1.04
N ALA A 42 12.55 10.65 2.31
CA ALA A 42 13.89 10.61 2.90
C ALA A 42 14.21 9.29 3.63
N LEU A 43 13.25 8.38 3.75
CA LEU A 43 13.43 7.12 4.46
C LEU A 43 14.07 6.08 3.53
N PRO A 44 14.99 5.24 4.03
CA PRO A 44 15.57 4.15 3.23
C PRO A 44 14.50 3.11 2.86
N TYR A 45 13.49 2.93 3.71
CA TYR A 45 12.33 2.09 3.46
C TYR A 45 11.13 2.57 4.28
N TYR A 46 9.93 2.09 3.93
CA TYR A 46 8.72 2.32 4.73
C TYR A 46 7.79 1.10 4.75
N GLN A 47 6.78 1.14 5.60
CA GLN A 47 5.72 0.14 5.69
C GLN A 47 4.41 0.78 5.22
N LEU A 48 3.66 0.07 4.41
CA LEU A 48 2.38 0.54 3.89
C LEU A 48 1.29 -0.44 4.28
N GLU A 49 0.30 0.03 5.03
CA GLU A 49 -0.92 -0.71 5.30
C GLU A 49 -2.06 -0.12 4.48
N ILE A 50 -2.80 -0.94 3.74
CA ILE A 50 -3.94 -0.52 2.92
C ILE A 50 -5.19 -1.23 3.39
N GLN A 51 -6.23 -0.49 3.79
CA GLN A 51 -7.53 -1.03 4.12
C GLN A 51 -8.43 -1.05 2.88
N LEU A 52 -8.95 -2.22 2.52
CA LEU A 52 -9.82 -2.41 1.35
C LEU A 52 -11.32 -2.33 1.66
N ASP A 53 -11.69 -2.21 2.93
CA ASP A 53 -13.10 -2.22 3.32
C ASP A 53 -13.83 -1.03 2.72
N GLY A 54 -14.82 -1.32 1.86
CA GLY A 54 -15.59 -0.32 1.13
C GLY A 54 -15.04 0.06 -0.24
N VAL A 55 -13.93 -0.52 -0.74
CA VAL A 55 -13.40 -0.22 -2.08
C VAL A 55 -14.19 -0.95 -3.17
N HIS A 56 -14.88 -0.25 -4.05
CA HIS A 56 -15.67 -0.89 -5.13
C HIS A 56 -14.86 -1.13 -6.41
N GLY A 57 -13.69 -0.52 -6.51
CA GLY A 57 -12.81 -0.61 -7.65
C GLY A 57 -11.85 0.58 -7.69
N ALA A 58 -10.99 0.59 -8.70
CA ALA A 58 -10.15 1.74 -9.05
C ALA A 58 -10.32 2.05 -10.53
N THR A 59 -10.35 3.32 -10.92
CA THR A 59 -10.40 3.70 -12.34
C THR A 59 -9.11 3.29 -13.06
N PRO A 60 -9.11 3.09 -14.39
CA PRO A 60 -7.88 2.83 -15.14
C PRO A 60 -6.78 3.86 -14.89
N GLU A 61 -7.15 5.13 -14.76
CA GLU A 61 -6.26 6.27 -14.51
C GLU A 61 -5.66 6.17 -13.10
N ALA A 62 -6.49 5.89 -12.09
CA ALA A 62 -6.06 5.64 -10.71
C ALA A 62 -5.02 4.52 -10.64
N ARG A 63 -5.25 3.42 -11.36
CA ARG A 63 -4.31 2.29 -11.43
C ARG A 63 -3.00 2.64 -12.10
N ARG A 64 -3.05 3.42 -13.19
CA ARG A 64 -1.85 3.90 -13.90
C ARG A 64 -1.03 4.81 -13.00
N LEU A 65 -1.67 5.79 -12.38
CA LEU A 65 -1.04 6.70 -11.44
C LEU A 65 -0.38 5.94 -10.28
N ALA A 66 -1.09 4.98 -9.67
CA ALA A 66 -0.52 4.15 -8.61
C ALA A 66 0.72 3.39 -9.08
N ALA A 67 0.68 2.75 -10.25
CA ALA A 67 1.81 2.00 -10.79
C ALA A 67 3.03 2.91 -11.10
N GLU A 68 2.80 4.16 -11.48
CA GLU A 68 3.86 5.14 -11.74
C GLU A 68 4.45 5.70 -10.44
N ARG A 69 3.61 6.21 -9.53
CA ARG A 69 4.07 6.83 -8.27
C ARG A 69 4.72 5.82 -7.34
N MET A 70 4.23 4.58 -7.30
CA MET A 70 4.83 3.51 -6.49
C MET A 70 6.26 3.15 -6.91
N LYS A 71 6.69 3.46 -8.14
CA LYS A 71 8.09 3.29 -8.58
C LYS A 71 9.00 4.42 -8.09
N ALA A 72 8.46 5.61 -7.85
CA ALA A 72 9.22 6.75 -7.37
C ALA A 72 9.48 6.68 -5.86
N LEU A 73 8.64 5.95 -5.12
CA LEU A 73 8.77 5.78 -3.67
C LEU A 73 9.91 4.83 -3.28
N PRO A 74 10.45 4.97 -2.05
CA PRO A 74 11.41 4.03 -1.48
C PRO A 74 10.88 2.60 -1.39
N GLU A 75 11.77 1.67 -1.08
CA GLU A 75 11.41 0.27 -0.87
C GLU A 75 10.42 0.11 0.28
N ARG A 76 9.52 -0.86 0.16
CA ARG A 76 8.43 -1.01 1.13
C ARG A 76 7.99 -2.43 1.37
N SER A 77 7.41 -2.65 2.54
CA SER A 77 6.60 -3.84 2.81
C SER A 77 5.14 -3.40 2.87
N MET A 78 4.25 -4.14 2.22
CA MET A 78 2.86 -3.74 2.06
C MET A 78 1.88 -4.76 2.61
N ALA A 79 1.09 -4.39 3.60
CA ALA A 79 -0.01 -5.20 4.08
C ALA A 79 -1.33 -4.67 3.53
N VAL A 80 -2.16 -5.56 3.00
CA VAL A 80 -3.50 -5.22 2.52
C VAL A 80 -4.53 -5.94 3.37
N VAL A 81 -5.38 -5.17 4.03
CA VAL A 81 -6.26 -5.61 5.12
C VAL A 81 -7.72 -5.58 4.69
N GLY A 82 -8.46 -6.57 5.13
CA GLY A 82 -9.91 -6.64 4.95
C GLY A 82 -10.32 -6.96 3.50
N GLY A 83 -11.47 -6.44 3.12
CA GLY A 83 -12.11 -6.67 1.83
C GLY A 83 -12.79 -8.04 1.73
N SER A 84 -13.85 -8.08 0.93
CA SER A 84 -14.48 -9.29 0.41
C SER A 84 -13.50 -10.13 -0.40
N PHE A 85 -13.86 -11.40 -0.62
CA PHE A 85 -13.09 -12.31 -1.47
C PHE A 85 -12.76 -11.71 -2.85
N ALA A 86 -13.74 -11.06 -3.49
CA ALA A 86 -13.56 -10.44 -4.80
C ALA A 86 -12.56 -9.26 -4.76
N GLN A 87 -12.66 -8.40 -3.76
CA GLN A 87 -11.72 -7.29 -3.56
C GLN A 87 -10.30 -7.81 -3.32
N ARG A 88 -10.14 -8.83 -2.46
CA ARG A 88 -8.84 -9.45 -2.18
C ARG A 88 -8.24 -10.12 -3.42
N ALA A 89 -9.06 -10.79 -4.23
CA ALA A 89 -8.61 -11.41 -5.48
C ALA A 89 -8.12 -10.36 -6.48
N LEU A 90 -8.85 -9.26 -6.65
CA LEU A 90 -8.44 -8.13 -7.49
C LEU A 90 -7.16 -7.46 -6.98
N ALA A 91 -7.07 -7.18 -5.68
CA ALA A 91 -5.87 -6.62 -5.07
C ALA A 91 -4.66 -7.53 -5.28
N ASN A 92 -4.81 -8.84 -5.08
CA ASN A 92 -3.74 -9.80 -5.35
C ASN A 92 -3.26 -9.74 -6.80
N LEU A 93 -4.20 -9.66 -7.76
CA LEU A 93 -3.87 -9.59 -9.19
C LEU A 93 -3.08 -8.30 -9.49
N PHE A 94 -3.49 -7.16 -8.95
CA PHE A 94 -2.78 -5.89 -9.10
C PHE A 94 -1.39 -5.94 -8.49
N LEU A 95 -1.24 -6.48 -7.28
CA LEU A 95 0.06 -6.58 -6.61
C LEU A 95 1.02 -7.51 -7.34
N LYS A 96 0.51 -8.64 -7.88
CA LYS A 96 1.30 -9.52 -8.74
C LYS A 96 1.75 -8.81 -10.02
N ALA A 97 0.85 -8.08 -10.67
CA ALA A 97 1.18 -7.31 -11.86
C ALA A 97 2.22 -6.22 -11.56
N ALA A 98 2.07 -5.49 -10.44
CA ALA A 98 3.04 -4.50 -10.00
C ALA A 98 4.41 -5.14 -9.74
N ARG A 99 4.46 -6.28 -9.04
CA ARG A 99 5.71 -7.01 -8.78
C ARG A 99 6.43 -7.42 -10.07
N LEU A 100 5.71 -7.83 -11.11
CA LEU A 100 6.31 -8.14 -12.41
C LEU A 100 6.94 -6.90 -13.07
N LEU A 101 6.43 -5.70 -12.79
CA LEU A 101 6.90 -4.43 -13.35
C LEU A 101 7.99 -3.75 -12.50
N GLU A 102 8.17 -4.14 -11.24
CA GLU A 102 9.12 -3.54 -10.29
C GLU A 102 10.54 -4.10 -10.41
N GLY A 103 10.76 -5.14 -11.21
CA GLY A 103 12.08 -5.67 -11.52
C GLY A 103 12.77 -6.32 -10.30
N GLN A 104 13.97 -5.85 -9.95
CA GLN A 104 14.81 -6.38 -8.85
C GLN A 104 14.45 -5.79 -7.48
N ARG A 105 13.52 -4.82 -7.38
CA ARG A 105 13.15 -4.26 -6.07
C ARG A 105 12.35 -5.26 -5.24
N SER A 106 12.79 -5.51 -4.02
CA SER A 106 12.12 -6.42 -3.08
C SER A 106 10.99 -5.72 -2.34
N ASN A 107 9.86 -5.52 -3.02
CA ASN A 107 8.63 -5.06 -2.38
C ASN A 107 7.79 -6.27 -1.97
N ASP A 108 7.92 -6.65 -0.70
CA ASP A 108 7.10 -7.69 -0.12
C ASP A 108 5.67 -7.20 0.10
N TYR A 109 4.69 -8.07 -0.15
CA TYR A 109 3.32 -7.79 0.20
C TYR A 109 2.62 -9.00 0.81
N ARG A 110 1.64 -8.75 1.69
CA ARG A 110 0.78 -9.77 2.29
C ARG A 110 -0.68 -9.30 2.32
N LEU A 111 -1.60 -10.21 2.00
CA LEU A 111 -3.03 -9.99 2.20
C LEU A 111 -3.43 -10.50 3.58
N CYS A 112 -3.62 -9.59 4.53
CA CYS A 112 -4.00 -9.89 5.91
C CYS A 112 -5.52 -9.89 6.05
N LYS A 113 -6.05 -10.71 6.95
CA LYS A 113 -7.48 -10.74 7.27
C LYS A 113 -7.87 -9.63 8.24
N THR A 114 -6.99 -9.33 9.20
CA THR A 114 -7.25 -8.33 10.24
C THR A 114 -6.12 -7.29 10.34
N PRO A 115 -6.39 -6.11 10.92
CA PRO A 115 -5.35 -5.10 11.19
C PRO A 115 -4.25 -5.60 12.13
N GLU A 116 -4.56 -6.47 13.07
CA GLU A 116 -3.57 -7.02 14.00
C GLU A 116 -2.56 -7.89 13.24
N GLU A 117 -3.06 -8.75 12.34
CA GLU A 117 -2.22 -9.60 11.48
C GLU A 117 -1.32 -8.76 10.55
N SER A 118 -1.80 -7.63 10.02
CA SER A 118 -0.96 -6.74 9.21
C SER A 118 0.14 -6.10 10.04
N ARG A 119 -0.20 -5.59 11.23
CA ARG A 119 0.77 -4.94 12.13
C ARG A 119 1.86 -5.91 12.57
N GLU A 120 1.50 -7.13 12.95
CA GLU A 120 2.46 -8.17 13.33
C GLU A 120 3.44 -8.48 12.18
N TRP A 121 2.91 -8.70 10.98
CA TRP A 121 3.75 -9.02 9.82
C TRP A 121 4.62 -7.84 9.37
N LEU A 122 4.09 -6.62 9.35
CA LEU A 122 4.89 -5.44 9.00
C LEU A 122 6.03 -5.22 10.00
N ALA A 123 5.79 -5.50 11.29
CA ALA A 123 6.83 -5.46 12.31
C ALA A 123 7.91 -6.54 12.09
N GLU A 124 7.55 -7.74 11.63
CA GLU A 124 8.52 -8.77 11.21
C GLU A 124 9.39 -8.28 10.05
N CYS A 125 8.78 -7.74 9.00
CA CYS A 125 9.50 -7.17 7.87
C CYS A 125 10.45 -6.04 8.28
N ALA A 126 10.00 -5.17 9.19
CA ALA A 126 10.84 -4.10 9.74
C ALA A 126 12.11 -4.65 10.40
N ARG A 127 11.95 -5.70 11.22
CA ARG A 127 13.07 -6.34 11.91
C ARG A 127 14.06 -6.96 10.91
N ALA A 128 13.56 -7.70 9.92
CA ALA A 128 14.40 -8.31 8.89
C ALA A 128 15.21 -7.27 8.08
N ARG A 129 14.62 -6.10 7.81
CA ARG A 129 15.30 -4.99 7.12
C ARG A 129 16.32 -4.29 8.00
N ALA A 130 16.04 -4.15 9.29
CA ALA A 130 16.98 -3.58 10.25
C ALA A 130 18.21 -4.48 10.46
N THR A 131 18.07 -5.80 10.34
CA THR A 131 19.17 -6.78 10.49
C THR A 131 19.97 -7.02 9.19
N GLY A 132 19.50 -6.51 8.04
CA GLY A 132 20.15 -6.72 6.74
C GLY A 132 19.93 -8.12 6.15
N GLU A 133 18.97 -8.89 6.66
CA GLU A 133 18.67 -10.27 6.21
C GLU A 133 17.70 -10.32 5.00
N GLY A 134 17.43 -9.18 4.37
CA GLY A 134 16.59 -9.08 3.18
C GLY A 134 17.39 -8.79 1.92
N GLY A 135 18.10 -9.80 1.41
CA GLY A 135 18.77 -9.80 0.10
C GLY A 135 18.43 -11.05 -0.69
#